data_AF-A0A3M5BRY0-F1
#
_entry.id   AF-A0A3M5BRY0-F1
#
_cell.length_a   1.000
_cell.length_b   1.000
_cell.length_c   1.000
_cell.angle_alpha   90.00
_cell.angle_beta   90.00
_cell.angle_gamma   90.00
#
_symmetry.space_group_name_H-M   'P 1'
#
loop_
_entity.id
_entity.type
_entity.pdbx_description
1 polymer ?
#
loop_
_entity_poly.entity_id
_entity_poly.type
_entity_poly.pdbx_seq_one_letter_code
_entity_poly.pdbx_strand_id
1 'polypeptide(L)'
;ANLRREVDPYEVYREAKLAWKLSRAQLAVLRELCAWREREARARNLPRNRIVREHSLWPLAKTQPDNLAALGRIEDMHPRTVRHDGEFLLELIKTAGTLPPEEWPPALPEPLPIDAAGSIKRLRAIGQQYAEQLDMAPELMLRKKTLEALLKSGYPDGPYQLPDSLRGWRRELMGQALLDSLATPGEQS
;
A
#
# COMPACT_ATOMS: atom_id res chain seq x y z
N ALA A 1 -2.54 -27.25 2.56
CA ALA A 1 -3.77 -26.59 2.09
C ALA A 1 -3.46 -25.12 1.88
N ASN A 2 -3.50 -24.62 0.63
CA ASN A 2 -3.37 -23.19 0.36
C ASN A 2 -4.60 -22.50 0.97
N LEU A 3 -4.45 -21.93 2.17
CA LEU A 3 -5.40 -20.97 2.73
C LEU A 3 -5.46 -19.80 1.75
N ARG A 4 -6.38 -19.86 0.78
CA ARG A 4 -6.80 -18.69 0.02
C ARG A 4 -7.39 -17.76 1.06
N ARG A 5 -6.58 -16.85 1.58
CA ARG A 5 -7.04 -15.75 2.42
C ARG A 5 -8.04 -15.01 1.55
N GLU A 6 -9.33 -15.19 1.86
CA GLU A 6 -10.38 -14.45 1.19
C GLU A 6 -10.19 -12.99 1.60
N VAL A 7 -9.60 -12.21 0.70
CA VAL A 7 -9.42 -10.78 0.88
C VAL A 7 -10.74 -10.14 0.51
N ASP A 8 -11.25 -9.30 1.41
CA ASP A 8 -12.39 -8.43 1.14
C ASP A 8 -12.07 -7.59 -0.12
N PRO A 9 -12.85 -7.72 -1.21
CA PRO A 9 -12.64 -6.95 -2.43
C PRO A 9 -12.52 -5.44 -2.19
N TYR A 10 -13.18 -4.92 -1.15
CA TYR A 10 -13.17 -3.49 -0.79
C TYR A 10 -11.90 -3.03 -0.07
N GLU A 11 -11.01 -3.95 0.31
CA GLU A 11 -9.73 -3.64 0.96
C GLU A 11 -8.53 -3.71 0.00
N VAL A 12 -8.72 -4.30 -1.19
CA VAL A 12 -7.65 -4.52 -2.18
C VAL A 12 -7.01 -3.21 -2.67
N TYR A 13 -7.77 -2.11 -2.70
CA TYR A 13 -7.28 -0.82 -3.18
C TYR A 13 -6.12 -0.26 -2.36
N ARG A 14 -5.97 -0.68 -1.10
CA ARG A 14 -4.89 -0.21 -0.21
C ARG A 14 -3.51 -0.69 -0.67
N GLU A 15 -3.46 -1.77 -1.45
CA GLU A 15 -2.22 -2.33 -2.00
C GLU A 15 -1.91 -1.78 -3.41
N ALA A 16 -2.82 -0.99 -4.00
CA ALA A 16 -2.61 -0.44 -5.33
C ALA A 16 -1.46 0.57 -5.34
N LYS A 17 -0.57 0.44 -6.33
CA LYS A 17 0.57 1.33 -6.50
C LYS A 17 0.09 2.78 -6.63
N LEU A 18 0.81 3.69 -5.94
CA LEU A 18 0.53 5.13 -5.94
C LEU A 18 -0.86 5.54 -5.43
N ALA A 19 -1.65 4.63 -4.83
CA ALA A 19 -2.97 4.97 -4.31
C ALA A 19 -2.91 6.10 -3.27
N TRP A 20 -1.84 6.19 -2.48
CA TRP A 20 -1.59 7.29 -1.54
C TRP A 20 -1.53 8.69 -2.18
N LYS A 21 -1.32 8.79 -3.50
CA LYS A 21 -1.34 10.07 -4.24
C LYS A 21 -2.75 10.52 -4.66
N LEU A 22 -3.77 9.69 -4.46
CA LEU A 22 -5.15 10.00 -4.81
C LEU A 22 -5.84 10.74 -3.66
N SER A 23 -6.74 11.67 -4.00
CA SER A 23 -7.64 12.26 -3.01
C SER A 23 -8.60 11.20 -2.45
N ARG A 24 -9.22 11.46 -1.29
CA ARG A 24 -10.21 10.53 -0.69
C ARG A 24 -11.37 10.20 -1.64
N ALA A 25 -11.85 11.18 -2.41
CA ALA A 25 -12.85 10.96 -3.45
C ALA A 25 -12.34 10.04 -4.56
N GLN A 26 -11.11 10.26 -5.05
CA GLN A 26 -10.48 9.40 -6.06
C GLN A 26 -10.21 7.99 -5.51
N LEU A 27 -9.89 7.85 -4.22
CA LEU A 27 -9.76 6.57 -3.55
C LEU A 27 -11.08 5.81 -3.47
N ALA A 28 -12.23 6.50 -3.36
CA ALA A 28 -13.54 5.85 -3.43
C ALA A 28 -13.74 5.19 -4.80
N VAL A 29 -13.41 5.89 -5.89
CA VAL A 29 -13.43 5.32 -7.26
C VAL A 29 -12.47 4.14 -7.39
N LEU A 30 -11.23 4.27 -6.89
CA LEU A 30 -10.25 3.18 -6.93
C LEU A 30 -10.73 1.95 -6.15
N ARG A 31 -11.39 2.14 -4.99
CA ARG A 31 -11.98 1.08 -4.16
C ARG A 31 -12.99 0.27 -4.97
N GLU A 32 -13.95 0.95 -5.61
CA GLU A 32 -14.97 0.29 -6.41
C GLU A 32 -14.40 -0.44 -7.63
N LEU A 33 -13.44 0.18 -8.34
CA LEU A 33 -12.74 -0.45 -9.47
C LEU A 33 -11.99 -1.73 -9.05
N CYS A 34 -11.27 -1.68 -7.92
CA CYS A 34 -10.56 -2.84 -7.40
C CYS A 34 -11.52 -3.96 -6.98
N ALA A 35 -12.59 -3.60 -6.27
CA ALA A 35 -13.60 -4.54 -5.79
C ALA A 35 -14.35 -5.21 -6.95
N TRP A 36 -14.73 -4.44 -7.98
CA TRP A 36 -15.31 -4.99 -9.20
C TRP A 36 -14.34 -5.91 -9.93
N ARG A 37 -13.08 -5.50 -10.12
CA ARG A 37 -12.07 -6.33 -10.81
C ARG A 37 -11.87 -7.67 -10.12
N GLU A 38 -11.83 -7.70 -8.80
CA GLU A 38 -11.68 -8.92 -8.02
C GLU A 38 -12.91 -9.83 -8.16
N ARG A 39 -14.12 -9.26 -8.12
CA ARG A 39 -15.38 -10.01 -8.33
C ARG A 39 -15.47 -10.60 -9.73
N GLU A 40 -15.19 -9.82 -10.76
CA GLU A 40 -15.24 -10.30 -12.16
C GLU A 40 -14.16 -11.34 -12.47
N ALA A 41 -12.96 -11.17 -11.91
CA ALA A 41 -11.90 -12.17 -12.05
C ALA A 41 -12.33 -13.53 -11.50
N ARG A 42 -12.99 -13.54 -10.32
CA ARG A 42 -13.54 -14.75 -9.72
C ARG A 42 -14.71 -15.30 -10.53
N ALA A 43 -15.68 -14.47 -10.88
CA ALA A 43 -16.89 -14.87 -11.61
C ALA A 43 -16.59 -15.46 -12.99
N ARG A 44 -15.66 -14.85 -13.73
CA ARG A 44 -15.24 -15.30 -15.07
C ARG A 44 -14.14 -16.35 -15.04
N ASN A 45 -13.62 -16.71 -13.86
CA ASN A 45 -12.45 -17.57 -13.67
C ASN A 45 -11.25 -17.12 -14.55
N LEU A 46 -10.94 -15.83 -14.50
CA LEU A 46 -9.86 -15.22 -15.25
C LEU A 46 -8.87 -14.51 -14.32
N PRO A 47 -7.59 -14.41 -14.69
CA PRO A 47 -6.66 -13.53 -13.99
C PRO A 47 -7.16 -12.08 -13.97
N ARG A 48 -6.99 -11.36 -12.86
CA ARG A 48 -7.40 -9.94 -12.71
C ARG A 48 -6.98 -9.04 -13.88
N ASN A 49 -5.75 -9.22 -14.37
CA ASN A 49 -5.21 -8.42 -15.48
C ASN A 49 -5.89 -8.69 -16.83
N ARG A 50 -6.69 -9.76 -16.96
CA ARG A 50 -7.56 -9.98 -18.13
C ARG A 50 -8.90 -9.25 -18.04
N ILE A 51 -9.28 -8.76 -16.86
CA ILE A 51 -10.47 -7.93 -16.66
C ILE A 51 -10.09 -6.47 -16.96
N VAL A 52 -9.31 -5.86 -16.06
CA VAL A 52 -8.68 -4.55 -16.22
C VAL A 52 -7.26 -4.67 -15.71
N ARG A 53 -6.31 -4.14 -16.48
CA ARG A 53 -4.90 -4.23 -16.12
C ARG A 53 -4.57 -3.34 -14.93
N GLU A 54 -3.64 -3.79 -14.10
CA GLU A 54 -3.26 -3.10 -12.85
C GLU A 54 -2.83 -1.64 -13.07
N HIS A 55 -2.00 -1.36 -14.08
CA HIS A 55 -1.54 0.00 -14.38
C HIS A 55 -2.68 0.95 -14.80
N SER A 56 -3.83 0.43 -15.27
CA SER A 56 -4.94 1.27 -15.74
C SER A 56 -5.81 1.73 -14.58
N LEU A 57 -5.80 1.03 -13.43
CA LEU A 57 -6.66 1.34 -12.29
C LEU A 57 -6.41 2.73 -11.71
N TRP A 58 -5.14 3.10 -11.53
CA TRP A 58 -4.80 4.40 -10.96
C TRP A 58 -5.19 5.56 -11.91
N PRO A 59 -4.85 5.54 -13.21
CA PRO A 59 -5.33 6.54 -14.16
C PRO A 59 -6.86 6.62 -14.23
N LEU A 60 -7.58 5.49 -14.22
CA LEU A 60 -9.05 5.49 -14.21
C LEU A 60 -9.60 6.27 -13.02
N ALA A 61 -9.12 5.96 -11.81
CA ALA A 61 -9.54 6.64 -10.60
C ALA A 61 -9.13 8.12 -10.59
N LYS A 62 -7.99 8.46 -11.19
CA LYS A 62 -7.47 9.83 -11.25
C LYS A 62 -8.25 10.70 -12.22
N THR A 63 -8.47 10.23 -13.45
CA THR A 63 -9.02 11.04 -14.56
C THR A 63 -10.53 10.91 -14.70
N GLN A 64 -11.12 9.83 -14.17
CA GLN A 64 -12.56 9.56 -14.18
C GLN A 64 -13.19 9.80 -15.57
N PRO A 65 -12.81 9.02 -16.60
CA PRO A 65 -13.35 9.19 -17.94
C PRO A 65 -14.88 9.06 -17.93
N ASP A 66 -15.55 9.87 -18.75
CA ASP A 66 -17.01 9.98 -18.83
C ASP A 66 -17.60 9.42 -20.13
N ASN A 67 -16.75 8.92 -21.03
CA ASN A 67 -17.16 8.32 -22.29
C ASN A 67 -16.15 7.25 -22.77
N LEU A 68 -16.58 6.38 -23.70
CA LEU A 68 -15.77 5.27 -24.20
C LEU A 68 -14.48 5.72 -24.90
N ALA A 69 -14.49 6.88 -25.56
CA ALA A 69 -13.29 7.40 -26.22
C ALA A 69 -12.23 7.84 -25.20
N ALA A 70 -12.64 8.52 -24.13
CA ALA A 70 -11.78 8.87 -23.00
C ALA A 70 -11.28 7.62 -22.27
N LEU A 71 -12.16 6.63 -22.04
CA LEU A 71 -11.81 5.35 -21.44
C LEU A 71 -10.74 4.61 -22.26
N GLY A 72 -10.88 4.59 -23.59
CA GLY A 72 -9.93 3.94 -24.49
C GLY A 72 -8.55 4.62 -24.57
N ARG A 73 -8.42 5.88 -24.11
CA ARG A 73 -7.14 6.61 -24.02
C ARG A 73 -6.38 6.35 -22.73
N ILE A 74 -6.99 5.67 -21.76
CA ILE A 74 -6.32 5.29 -20.52
C ILE A 74 -5.13 4.39 -20.85
N GLU A 75 -3.99 4.67 -20.21
CA GLU A 75 -2.77 3.91 -20.39
C GLU A 75 -3.01 2.41 -20.24
N ASP A 76 -2.52 1.68 -21.26
CA ASP A 76 -2.64 0.23 -21.40
C ASP A 76 -4.08 -0.33 -21.26
N MET A 77 -5.11 0.49 -21.52
CA MET A 77 -6.48 0.00 -21.60
C MET A 77 -6.64 -0.94 -22.80
N HIS A 78 -7.15 -2.15 -22.58
CA HIS A 78 -7.32 -3.10 -23.67
C HIS A 78 -8.60 -2.80 -24.47
N PRO A 79 -8.58 -2.74 -25.81
CA PRO A 79 -9.78 -2.48 -26.62
C PRO A 79 -10.93 -3.47 -26.36
N ARG A 80 -10.60 -4.73 -26.04
CA ARG A 80 -11.61 -5.73 -25.62
C ARG A 80 -12.32 -5.32 -24.33
N THR A 81 -11.60 -4.80 -23.34
CA THR A 81 -12.19 -4.33 -22.07
C THR A 81 -13.12 -3.16 -22.33
N VAL A 82 -12.69 -2.18 -23.14
CA VAL A 82 -13.56 -1.05 -23.54
C VAL A 82 -14.84 -1.53 -24.21
N ARG A 83 -14.75 -2.53 -25.10
CA ARG A 83 -15.91 -3.05 -25.84
C ARG A 83 -16.88 -3.85 -24.97
N HIS A 84 -16.40 -4.64 -24.02
CA HIS A 84 -17.25 -5.55 -23.23
C HIS A 84 -17.67 -4.97 -21.89
N ASP A 85 -16.79 -4.24 -21.21
CA ASP A 85 -16.97 -3.76 -19.85
C ASP A 85 -16.99 -2.23 -19.77
N GLY A 86 -16.83 -1.51 -20.90
CA GLY A 86 -16.63 -0.07 -20.91
C GLY A 86 -17.79 0.74 -20.34
N GLU A 87 -19.02 0.47 -20.78
CA GLU A 87 -20.22 1.14 -20.26
C GLU A 87 -20.38 0.91 -18.75
N PHE A 88 -20.16 -0.33 -18.31
CA PHE A 88 -20.22 -0.66 -16.88
C PHE A 88 -19.15 0.10 -16.09
N LEU A 89 -17.92 0.16 -16.60
CA LEU A 89 -16.82 0.90 -15.97
C LEU A 89 -17.12 2.40 -15.85
N LEU A 90 -17.68 3.01 -16.89
CA LEU A 90 -18.07 4.43 -16.87
C LEU A 90 -19.13 4.69 -15.81
N GLU A 91 -20.17 3.85 -15.73
CA GLU A 91 -21.22 4.01 -14.73
C GLU A 91 -20.71 3.77 -13.30
N LEU A 92 -19.82 2.78 -13.12
CA LEU A 92 -19.16 2.52 -11.84
C LEU A 92 -18.32 3.72 -11.38
N ILE A 93 -17.53 4.29 -12.30
CA ILE A 93 -16.69 5.47 -12.03
C ILE A 93 -17.57 6.66 -11.68
N LYS A 94 -18.63 6.90 -12.44
CA LYS A 94 -19.59 7.99 -12.19
C LYS A 94 -20.26 7.83 -10.83
N THR A 95 -20.83 6.66 -10.55
CA THR A 95 -21.50 6.37 -9.27
C THR A 95 -20.55 6.57 -8.10
N ALA A 96 -19.35 5.99 -8.17
CA ALA A 96 -18.34 6.12 -7.10
C ALA A 96 -17.84 7.57 -6.95
N GLY A 97 -17.74 8.32 -8.06
CA GLY A 97 -17.35 9.73 -8.08
C GLY A 97 -18.39 10.66 -7.47
N THR A 98 -19.66 10.24 -7.42
CA THR A 98 -20.75 10.99 -6.78
C THR A 98 -21.01 10.65 -5.31
N LEU A 99 -20.24 9.72 -4.72
CA LEU A 99 -20.38 9.36 -3.31
C LEU A 99 -20.14 10.58 -2.41
N PRO A 100 -20.91 10.74 -1.32
CA PRO A 100 -20.72 11.85 -0.40
C PRO A 100 -19.45 11.64 0.47
N PRO A 101 -18.85 12.71 1.03
CA PRO A 101 -17.57 12.65 1.76
C PRO A 101 -17.51 11.66 2.94
N GLU A 102 -18.66 11.34 3.52
CA GLU A 102 -18.84 10.40 4.63
C GLU A 102 -18.56 8.95 4.21
N GLU A 103 -18.79 8.62 2.93
CA GLU A 103 -18.57 7.27 2.38
C GLU A 103 -17.17 7.09 1.79
N TRP A 104 -16.38 8.16 1.70
CA TRP A 104 -15.03 8.11 1.16
C TRP A 104 -14.09 7.39 2.12
N PRO A 105 -13.25 6.47 1.61
CA PRO A 105 -12.23 5.84 2.43
C PRO A 105 -11.27 6.87 3.05
N PRO A 106 -10.60 6.52 4.16
CA PRO A 106 -9.54 7.36 4.70
C PRO A 106 -8.39 7.49 3.69
N ALA A 107 -7.67 8.61 3.76
CA ALA A 107 -6.46 8.78 2.99
C ALA A 107 -5.45 7.68 3.35
N LEU A 108 -4.70 7.21 2.35
CA LEU A 108 -3.66 6.22 2.58
C LEU A 108 -2.37 6.92 3.02
N PRO A 109 -1.63 6.32 3.98
CA PRO A 109 -0.39 6.93 4.45
C PRO A 109 0.66 6.94 3.34
N GLU A 110 1.39 8.05 3.24
CA GLU A 110 2.51 8.18 2.33
C GLU A 110 3.59 7.10 2.65
N PRO A 111 4.21 6.49 1.62
CA PRO A 111 5.40 5.66 1.83
C PRO A 111 6.55 6.48 2.39
N LEU A 112 7.51 5.80 3.03
CA LEU A 112 8.74 6.47 3.41
C LEU A 112 9.48 6.95 2.14
N PRO A 113 10.11 8.14 2.17
CA PRO A 113 10.90 8.63 1.05
C PRO A 113 12.17 7.79 0.86
N ILE A 114 12.82 7.95 -0.30
CA ILE A 114 13.95 7.08 -0.73
C ILE A 114 15.17 7.23 0.19
N ASP A 115 15.43 8.44 0.66
CA ASP A 115 16.48 8.80 1.62
C ASP A 115 16.32 8.09 2.98
N ALA A 116 15.09 7.72 3.36
CA ALA A 116 14.81 6.93 4.56
C ALA A 116 15.44 5.51 4.53
N ALA A 117 15.85 5.01 3.35
CA ALA A 117 16.48 3.70 3.19
C ALA A 117 17.76 3.54 4.03
N GLY A 118 18.52 4.62 4.21
CA GLY A 118 19.72 4.62 5.06
C GLY A 118 19.39 4.32 6.53
N SER A 119 18.36 4.97 7.06
CA SER A 119 17.89 4.74 8.44
C SER A 119 17.37 3.31 8.61
N ILE A 120 16.62 2.77 7.65
CA ILE A 120 16.17 1.36 7.68
C ILE A 120 17.36 0.38 7.69
N LYS A 121 18.42 0.68 6.93
CA LYS A 121 19.65 -0.14 6.91
C LYS A 121 20.35 -0.12 8.27
N ARG A 122 20.49 1.05 8.92
CA ARG A 122 21.07 1.17 10.26
C ARG A 122 20.26 0.39 11.30
N LEU A 123 18.93 0.55 11.31
CA LEU A 123 18.06 -0.20 12.23
C LEU A 123 18.15 -1.71 12.04
N ARG A 124 18.30 -2.18 10.79
CA ARG A 124 18.48 -3.61 10.51
C ARG A 124 19.80 -4.14 11.06
N ALA A 125 20.87 -3.36 11.00
CA ALA A 125 22.17 -3.76 11.55
C ALA A 125 22.11 -3.99 13.07
N ILE A 126 21.32 -3.20 13.79
CA ILE A 126 21.07 -3.41 15.24
C ILE A 126 20.41 -4.76 15.48
N GLY A 127 19.34 -5.06 14.74
CA GLY A 127 18.66 -6.36 14.84
C GLY A 127 19.58 -7.54 14.50
N GLN A 128 20.45 -7.38 13.50
CA GLN A 128 21.44 -8.38 13.10
C GLN A 128 22.44 -8.66 14.23
N GLN A 129 22.97 -7.62 14.88
CA GLN A 129 23.91 -7.76 15.98
C GLN A 129 23.32 -8.54 17.15
N TYR A 130 22.08 -8.24 17.55
CA TYR A 130 21.40 -9.00 18.62
C TYR A 130 21.07 -10.43 18.19
N ALA A 131 20.76 -10.66 16.91
CA ALA A 131 20.52 -11.99 16.39
C ALA A 131 21.77 -12.87 16.51
N GLU A 132 22.95 -12.34 16.16
CA GLU A 132 24.24 -13.02 16.28
C GLU A 132 24.60 -13.34 17.74
N GLN A 133 24.38 -12.39 18.66
CA GLN A 133 24.64 -12.61 20.08
C GLN A 133 23.77 -13.71 20.71
N LEU A 134 22.56 -13.90 20.20
CA LEU A 134 21.60 -14.87 20.70
C LEU A 134 21.58 -16.18 19.90
N ASP A 135 22.43 -16.31 18.87
CA ASP A 135 22.41 -17.43 17.92
C ASP A 135 21.01 -17.67 17.31
N MET A 136 20.38 -16.58 16.87
CA MET A 136 19.03 -16.58 16.29
C MET A 136 19.01 -16.04 14.87
N ALA A 137 17.98 -16.42 14.10
CA ALA A 137 17.75 -15.85 12.77
C ALA A 137 17.34 -14.35 12.87
N PRO A 138 17.94 -13.45 12.06
CA PRO A 138 17.66 -12.00 12.10
C PRO A 138 16.18 -11.63 11.89
N GLU A 139 15.46 -12.41 11.07
CA GLU A 139 14.03 -12.20 10.79
C GLU A 139 13.14 -12.43 12.01
N LEU A 140 13.62 -13.18 13.01
CA LEU A 140 12.95 -13.34 14.30
C LEU A 140 13.11 -12.10 15.18
N MET A 141 14.20 -11.33 14.99
CA MET A 141 14.44 -10.09 15.73
C MET A 141 13.55 -8.97 15.18
N LEU A 142 13.80 -8.56 13.93
CA LEU A 142 13.17 -7.38 13.34
C LEU A 142 12.70 -7.65 11.92
N ARG A 143 11.38 -7.51 11.72
CA ARG A 143 10.79 -7.54 10.38
C ARG A 143 10.87 -6.16 9.76
N LYS A 144 11.03 -6.11 8.43
CA LYS A 144 11.04 -4.86 7.65
C LYS A 144 9.83 -3.96 7.98
N LYS A 145 8.62 -4.52 8.04
CA LYS A 145 7.39 -3.79 8.37
C LYS A 145 7.44 -3.12 9.75
N THR A 146 8.09 -3.74 10.73
CA THR A 146 8.27 -3.16 12.07
C THR A 146 9.24 -1.98 12.02
N LEU A 147 10.34 -2.10 11.27
CA LEU A 147 11.29 -0.99 11.07
C LEU A 147 10.67 0.19 10.33
N GLU A 148 9.90 -0.09 9.28
CA GLU A 148 9.17 0.94 8.53
C GLU A 148 8.12 1.64 9.41
N ALA A 149 7.40 0.90 10.26
CA ALA A 149 6.43 1.47 11.19
C ALA A 149 7.10 2.36 12.26
N LEU A 150 8.22 1.90 12.82
CA LEU A 150 9.05 2.71 13.71
C LEU A 150 9.49 4.01 13.03
N LEU A 151 10.10 3.92 11.84
CA LEU A 151 10.63 5.10 11.16
C LEU A 151 9.51 6.07 10.79
N LYS A 152 8.37 5.58 10.28
CA LYS A 152 7.20 6.41 9.93
C LYS A 152 6.60 7.18 11.11
N SER A 153 6.80 6.73 12.35
CA SER A 153 6.21 7.39 13.53
C SER A 153 6.77 8.79 13.79
N GLY A 154 7.97 9.10 13.27
CA GLY A 154 8.64 10.38 13.51
C GLY A 154 9.53 10.85 12.37
N TYR A 155 9.50 10.24 11.18
CA TYR A 155 10.38 10.68 10.09
C TYR A 155 10.07 12.14 9.66
N PRO A 156 11.08 13.01 9.42
CA PRO A 156 12.52 12.80 9.62
C PRO A 156 13.04 13.25 11.01
N ASP A 157 12.28 14.04 11.76
CA ASP A 157 12.79 14.85 12.89
C ASP A 157 12.46 14.29 14.28
N GLY A 158 11.70 13.19 14.33
CA GLY A 158 11.13 12.64 15.56
C GLY A 158 9.90 13.40 16.05
N PRO A 159 9.39 13.07 17.25
CA PRO A 159 9.85 11.98 18.11
C PRO A 159 9.48 10.61 17.52
N TYR A 160 10.41 9.65 17.62
CA TYR A 160 10.17 8.27 17.18
C TYR A 160 9.48 7.45 18.27
N GLN A 161 8.57 6.57 17.85
CA GLN A 161 7.79 5.71 18.73
C GLN A 161 7.93 4.25 18.31
N LEU A 162 8.22 3.38 19.29
CA LEU A 162 8.27 1.95 19.05
C LEU A 162 6.87 1.43 18.67
N PRO A 163 6.71 0.74 17.54
CA PRO A 163 5.41 0.24 17.10
C PRO A 163 4.93 -0.90 18.00
N ASP A 164 3.60 -1.06 18.13
CA ASP A 164 2.99 -2.11 18.98
C ASP A 164 3.40 -3.54 18.60
N SER A 165 3.84 -3.74 17.35
CA SER A 165 4.38 -5.02 16.88
C SER A 165 5.72 -5.41 17.54
N LEU A 166 6.42 -4.43 18.12
CA LEU A 166 7.65 -4.61 18.90
C LEU A 166 7.30 -4.52 20.40
N ARG A 167 7.06 -5.69 21.00
CA ARG A 167 6.61 -5.85 22.39
C ARG A 167 7.32 -7.01 23.08
N GLY A 168 7.22 -7.06 24.40
CA GLY A 168 7.86 -8.08 25.25
C GLY A 168 9.37 -8.02 25.17
N TRP A 169 10.02 -9.19 25.27
CA TRP A 169 11.48 -9.29 25.34
C TRP A 169 12.23 -8.59 24.20
N ARG A 170 11.69 -8.56 22.96
CA ARG A 170 12.32 -7.84 21.83
C ARG A 170 12.34 -6.33 22.06
N ARG A 171 11.28 -5.79 22.67
CA ARG A 171 11.22 -4.37 23.02
C ARG A 171 12.22 -4.05 24.13
N GLU A 172 12.29 -4.91 25.15
CA GLU A 172 13.22 -4.74 26.28
C GLU A 172 14.68 -4.84 25.83
N LEU A 173 14.98 -5.77 24.92
CA LEU A 173 16.35 -6.03 24.44
C LEU A 173 16.91 -4.90 23.56
N MET A 174 16.14 -4.42 22.58
CA MET A 174 16.66 -3.54 21.53
C MET A 174 15.82 -2.28 21.28
N GLY A 175 14.71 -2.09 22.00
CA GLY A 175 13.82 -0.94 21.80
C GLY A 175 14.55 0.39 21.96
N GLN A 176 15.34 0.54 23.02
CA GLN A 176 16.09 1.78 23.27
C GLN A 176 17.17 2.02 22.20
N ALA A 177 17.97 0.99 21.87
CA ALA A 177 19.01 1.09 20.85
C ALA A 177 18.46 1.53 19.47
N LEU A 178 17.26 1.06 19.12
CA LEU A 178 16.59 1.48 17.89
C LEU A 178 16.18 2.96 17.91
N LEU A 179 15.71 3.47 19.05
CA LEU A 179 15.35 4.90 19.21
C LEU A 179 16.60 5.77 19.19
N ASP A 180 17.66 5.39 19.90
CA ASP A 180 18.92 6.15 19.98
C ASP A 180 19.60 6.28 18.59
N SER A 181 19.52 5.21 17.78
CA SER A 181 20.04 5.20 16.40
C SER A 181 19.31 6.17 15.46
N LEU A 182 18.09 6.56 15.79
CA LEU A 182 17.29 7.54 15.04
C LEU A 182 17.40 8.95 15.62
N ALA A 183 17.64 9.07 16.93
CA ALA A 183 17.86 10.35 17.59
C ALA A 183 19.22 10.98 17.25
N THR A 184 20.20 10.18 16.85
CA THR A 184 21.50 10.67 16.40
C THR A 184 21.42 11.05 14.92
N PRO A 185 21.55 12.34 14.54
CA PRO A 185 21.73 12.70 13.13
C PRO A 185 23.02 12.01 12.68
N GLY A 186 22.90 11.05 11.78
CA GLY A 186 24.05 10.27 11.35
C GLY A 186 25.14 11.19 10.81
N GLU A 187 26.31 11.18 11.46
CA GLU A 187 27.57 11.49 10.84
C GLU A 187 27.70 10.58 9.62
N GLN A 188 27.36 11.12 8.45
CA GLN A 188 27.66 10.50 7.17
C GLN A 188 29.14 10.77 6.91
N SER A 189 29.98 9.73 7.08
CA SER A 189 31.30 9.63 6.46
C SER A 189 31.26 8.54 5.40
#